data_AF-A0AAD6VBH2-F1
#
_entry.id   AF-A0AAD6VBH2-F1
#
_cell.length_a   1.000
_cell.length_b   1.000
_cell.length_c   1.000
_cell.angle_alpha   90.00
_cell.angle_beta   90.00
_cell.angle_gamma   90.00
#
_symmetry.space_group_name_H-M   'P 1'
#
loop_
_entity.id
_entity.type
_entity.pdbx_description
1 polymer ?
#
loop_
_entity_poly.entity_id
_entity_poly.type
_entity_poly.pdbx_seq_one_letter_code
_entity_poly.pdbx_strand_id
1 'polypeptide(L)'
;MSSVASWEAEYLRSKESNATSAPSFSHRGLSAPLEDDLLIPDVQLGEPLPEETPLEQLTRHWMNERHAPDILPAQDVLLGSILDHIRRQSDTIQLLRGDPSTSEEEHIRIMLAQTEVERVQFVVRSYVRTRLYKIEKYARYIIANEDVQTRITTAERDFASRHANIMDRHFYSSVLQSLPESQAGLDDTPHFIMPPMVTEPETTRAVFAHALKRTIARTPEGKTIDLPKGSLTLLSYAAVADLVAAGEVELV
;
A
#
# COMPACT_ATOMS: atom_id res chain seq x y z
N MET A 1 -17.36 61.26 32.80
CA MET A 1 -16.57 61.36 31.56
C MET A 1 -15.06 61.36 31.84
N SER A 2 -14.54 60.41 32.61
CA SER A 2 -13.10 60.35 32.98
C SER A 2 -12.48 58.94 32.85
N SER A 3 -13.20 57.98 32.28
CA SER A 3 -12.75 56.58 32.21
C SER A 3 -12.43 56.11 30.77
N VAL A 4 -12.68 56.92 29.74
CA VAL A 4 -12.38 56.54 28.34
C VAL A 4 -11.01 57.06 27.90
N ALA A 5 -10.57 58.22 28.42
CA ALA A 5 -9.27 58.81 28.10
C ALA A 5 -8.07 58.04 28.69
N SER A 6 -8.29 57.17 29.69
CA SER A 6 -7.22 56.36 30.30
C SER A 6 -6.82 55.17 29.45
N TRP A 7 -7.77 54.59 28.69
CA TRP A 7 -7.54 53.35 27.93
C TRP A 7 -6.92 53.62 26.57
N GLU A 8 -7.27 54.73 25.92
CA GLU A 8 -6.63 55.15 24.66
C GLU A 8 -5.16 55.56 24.86
N ALA A 9 -4.83 56.18 26.00
CA ALA A 9 -3.46 56.57 26.33
C ALA A 9 -2.56 55.37 26.67
N GLU A 10 -3.14 54.26 27.15
CA GLU A 10 -2.43 53.02 27.47
C GLU A 10 -2.27 52.13 26.21
N TYR A 11 -3.26 52.15 25.32
CA TYR A 11 -3.21 51.47 24.01
C TYR A 11 -2.17 52.08 23.06
N LEU A 12 -2.05 53.42 23.01
CA LEU A 12 -1.07 54.10 22.16
C LEU A 12 0.37 53.92 22.67
N ARG A 13 0.57 53.89 23.99
CA ARG A 13 1.88 53.66 24.62
C ARG A 13 2.38 52.23 24.40
N SER A 14 1.48 51.25 24.37
CA SER A 14 1.79 49.86 24.01
C SER A 14 2.10 49.65 22.53
N LYS A 15 1.68 50.57 21.65
CA LYS A 15 2.01 50.54 20.21
C LYS A 15 3.37 51.20 19.91
N GLU A 16 3.75 52.23 20.66
CA GLU A 16 5.05 52.90 20.51
C GLU A 16 6.21 52.11 21.15
N SER A 17 5.96 51.31 22.20
CA SER A 17 7.00 50.47 22.81
C SER A 17 7.34 49.19 22.03
N ASN A 18 6.58 48.88 20.96
CA ASN A 18 6.79 47.68 20.15
C ASN A 18 7.29 47.98 18.72
N ALA A 19 7.71 49.23 18.48
CA ALA A 19 8.37 49.65 17.25
C ALA A 19 9.90 49.53 17.36
N THR A 20 10.40 48.34 17.70
CA THR A 20 11.79 47.97 17.43
C THR A 20 11.76 47.07 16.21
N SER A 21 12.21 47.57 15.07
CA SER A 21 12.14 46.86 13.79
C SER A 21 12.91 45.55 13.85
N ALA A 22 12.21 44.42 13.83
CA ALA A 22 12.80 43.15 13.49
C ALA A 22 13.32 43.24 12.03
N PRO A 23 14.58 42.85 11.75
CA PRO A 23 15.10 42.93 10.40
C PRO A 23 14.31 41.97 9.48
N SER A 24 14.06 42.41 8.24
CA SER A 24 13.40 41.57 7.24
C SER A 24 14.20 40.30 6.95
N PHE A 25 13.51 39.25 6.50
CA PHE A 25 14.08 37.93 6.19
C PHE A 25 15.34 38.00 5.32
N SER A 26 15.38 38.95 4.37
CA SER A 26 16.51 39.18 3.46
C SER A 26 17.78 39.68 4.17
N HIS A 27 17.64 40.36 5.32
CA HIS A 27 18.77 40.91 6.07
C HIS A 27 19.36 39.91 7.08
N ARG A 28 18.62 38.83 7.40
CA ARG A 28 19.08 37.73 8.26
C ARG A 28 20.06 36.79 7.55
N GLY A 29 19.95 36.66 6.23
CA GLY A 29 20.79 35.75 5.44
C GLY A 29 22.21 36.25 5.20
N LEU A 30 22.47 37.56 5.35
CA LEU A 30 23.75 38.18 5.03
C LEU A 30 24.69 38.39 6.23
N SER A 31 24.21 38.12 7.46
CA SER A 31 24.99 38.30 8.70
C SER A 31 25.17 37.01 9.51
N ALA A 32 24.99 35.84 8.88
CA ALA A 32 25.33 34.57 9.52
C ALA A 32 26.87 34.45 9.59
N PRO A 33 27.48 34.27 10.78
CA PRO A 33 28.89 33.94 10.87
C PRO A 33 29.13 32.61 10.15
N LEU A 34 30.08 32.60 9.23
CA LEU A 34 30.60 31.36 8.65
C LEU A 34 31.47 30.67 9.71
N GLU A 35 30.83 29.98 10.64
CA GLU A 35 31.52 29.07 11.56
C GLU A 35 31.54 27.67 10.92
N ASP A 36 32.67 27.39 10.25
CA ASP A 36 33.19 26.04 10.01
C ASP A 36 33.32 25.32 11.37
N ASP A 37 32.27 24.59 11.79
CA ASP A 37 32.34 23.40 12.64
C ASP A 37 30.92 22.87 12.90
N LEU A 38 30.34 22.22 11.89
CA LEU A 38 29.18 21.33 12.10
C LEU A 38 29.69 20.02 12.73
N LEU A 39 29.92 20.05 14.03
CA LEU A 39 29.95 18.82 14.83
C LEU A 39 28.57 18.17 14.72
N ILE A 40 28.50 17.09 13.94
CA ILE A 40 27.36 16.19 13.88
C ILE A 40 27.14 15.68 15.32
N PRO A 41 26.01 15.99 15.97
CA PRO A 41 25.72 15.43 17.29
C PRO A 41 25.61 13.91 17.12
N ASP A 42 26.29 13.15 17.98
CA ASP A 42 26.17 11.69 18.07
C ASP A 42 24.70 11.28 17.95
N VAL A 43 24.36 10.60 16.85
CA VAL A 43 23.03 10.04 16.61
C VAL A 43 22.79 9.01 17.69
N GLN A 44 21.97 9.37 18.68
CA GLN A 44 21.50 8.45 19.70
C GLN A 44 20.67 7.36 19.01
N LEU A 45 21.28 6.18 18.88
CA LEU A 45 20.66 4.92 18.48
C LEU A 45 19.54 4.56 19.47
N GLY A 46 18.33 5.06 19.22
CA GLY A 46 17.19 4.78 20.11
C GLY A 46 15.86 5.42 19.76
N GLU A 47 15.72 6.18 18.67
CA GLU A 47 14.38 6.61 18.24
C GLU A 47 13.60 5.40 17.67
N PRO A 48 12.37 5.13 18.16
CA PRO A 48 11.51 4.16 17.52
C PRO A 48 11.27 4.61 16.08
N LEU A 49 11.39 3.68 15.13
CA LEU A 49 11.09 3.95 13.72
C LEU A 49 9.71 4.64 13.64
N PRO A 50 9.56 5.70 12.84
CA PRO A 50 8.26 6.34 12.67
C PRO A 50 7.22 5.29 12.26
N GLU A 51 6.07 5.28 12.93
CA GLU A 51 4.98 4.38 12.58
C GLU A 51 4.60 4.60 11.12
N GLU A 52 4.66 3.55 10.31
CA GLU A 52 4.31 3.61 8.89
C GLU A 52 2.89 4.16 8.74
N THR A 53 2.71 5.16 7.87
CA THR A 53 1.40 5.68 7.56
C THR A 53 0.53 4.60 6.89
N PRO A 54 -0.81 4.65 7.02
CA PRO A 54 -1.68 3.68 6.36
C PRO A 54 -1.44 3.59 4.84
N LEU A 55 -1.10 4.70 4.19
CA LEU A 55 -0.80 4.74 2.76
C LEU A 55 0.51 4.01 2.42
N GLU A 56 1.55 4.17 3.24
CA GLU A 56 2.82 3.45 3.08
C GLU A 56 2.61 1.94 3.27
N GLN A 57 1.85 1.56 4.30
CA GLN A 57 1.48 0.16 4.52
C GLN A 57 0.75 -0.42 3.31
N LEU A 58 -0.26 0.28 2.78
CA LEU A 58 -1.00 -0.19 1.60
C LEU A 58 -0.09 -0.26 0.37
N THR A 59 0.82 0.70 0.19
CA THR A 59 1.78 0.70 -0.92
C THR A 59 2.70 -0.51 -0.85
N ARG A 60 3.17 -0.87 0.34
CA ARG A 60 3.94 -2.11 0.56
C ARG A 60 3.12 -3.35 0.22
N HIS A 61 1.91 -3.48 0.76
CA HIS A 61 1.04 -4.63 0.46
C HIS A 61 0.72 -4.71 -1.03
N TRP A 62 0.56 -3.57 -1.70
CA TRP A 62 0.37 -3.49 -3.14
C TRP A 62 1.58 -3.97 -3.92
N MET A 63 2.80 -3.56 -3.56
CA MET A 63 4.02 -4.06 -4.18
C MET A 63 4.18 -5.57 -3.95
N ASN A 64 4.03 -6.03 -2.71
CA ASN A 64 4.09 -7.45 -2.37
C ASN A 64 3.09 -8.27 -3.19
N GLU A 65 1.84 -7.81 -3.30
CA GLU A 65 0.82 -8.47 -4.09
C GLU A 65 1.17 -8.47 -5.59
N ARG A 66 1.78 -7.43 -6.13
CA ARG A 66 2.19 -7.41 -7.54
C ARG A 66 3.32 -8.37 -7.86
N HIS A 67 4.26 -8.55 -6.94
CA HIS A 67 5.47 -9.35 -7.16
C HIS A 67 5.35 -10.80 -6.67
N ALA A 68 4.37 -11.11 -5.82
CA ALA A 68 4.08 -12.48 -5.39
C ALA A 68 3.39 -13.30 -6.50
N PRO A 69 3.82 -14.55 -6.76
CA PRO A 69 3.13 -15.47 -7.67
C PRO A 69 1.80 -16.02 -7.12
N ASP A 70 1.66 -16.02 -5.79
CA ASP A 70 0.50 -16.48 -5.01
C ASP A 70 -0.35 -15.31 -4.49
N ILE A 71 -1.57 -15.57 -4.04
CA ILE A 71 -2.45 -14.60 -3.39
C ILE A 71 -2.06 -14.40 -1.92
N LEU A 72 -1.81 -13.15 -1.53
CA LEU A 72 -1.44 -12.79 -0.16
C LEU A 72 -2.70 -12.56 0.71
N PRO A 73 -2.56 -12.57 2.06
CA PRO A 73 -3.65 -12.23 2.97
C PRO A 73 -4.24 -10.84 2.71
N ALA A 74 -5.56 -10.79 2.60
CA ALA A 74 -6.32 -9.56 2.42
C ALA A 74 -6.09 -8.59 3.59
N GLN A 75 -5.96 -7.30 3.26
CA GLN A 75 -5.80 -6.21 4.21
C GLN A 75 -7.10 -5.39 4.27
N ASP A 76 -8.19 -6.05 4.65
CA ASP A 76 -9.56 -5.51 4.61
C ASP A 76 -9.74 -4.30 5.54
N VAL A 77 -9.24 -4.38 6.77
CA VAL A 77 -9.31 -3.29 7.76
C VAL A 77 -8.53 -2.07 7.28
N LEU A 78 -7.29 -2.26 6.81
CA LEU A 78 -6.44 -1.18 6.28
C LEU A 78 -7.09 -0.52 5.06
N LEU A 79 -7.57 -1.34 4.11
CA LEU A 79 -8.24 -0.86 2.90
C LEU A 79 -9.50 -0.07 3.25
N GLY A 80 -10.32 -0.57 4.18
CA GLY A 80 -11.53 0.12 4.66
C GLY A 80 -11.20 1.50 5.25
N SER A 81 -10.19 1.58 6.12
CA SER A 81 -9.75 2.85 6.71
C SER A 81 -9.30 3.87 5.65
N ILE A 82 -8.57 3.41 4.63
CA ILE A 82 -8.09 4.28 3.54
C ILE A 82 -9.26 4.74 2.66
N LEU A 83 -10.20 3.85 2.33
CA LEU A 83 -11.42 4.22 1.59
C LEU A 83 -12.26 5.26 2.32
N ASP A 84 -12.41 5.11 3.64
CA ASP A 84 -13.11 6.10 4.48
C ASP A 84 -12.38 7.45 4.52
N HIS A 85 -11.04 7.44 4.50
CA HIS A 85 -10.24 8.65 4.44
C HIS A 85 -10.39 9.35 3.07
N ILE A 86 -10.28 8.59 1.98
CA ILE A 86 -10.51 9.08 0.61
C ILE A 86 -11.89 9.72 0.50
N ARG A 87 -12.93 9.09 1.05
CA ARG A 87 -14.29 9.62 1.01
C ARG A 87 -14.39 10.97 1.72
N ARG A 88 -13.93 11.05 2.97
CA ARG A 88 -13.94 12.30 3.75
C ARG A 88 -13.13 13.43 3.11
N GLN A 89 -11.95 13.13 2.56
CA GLN A 89 -11.14 14.11 1.86
C GLN A 89 -11.81 14.57 0.57
N SER A 90 -12.41 13.66 -0.20
CA SER A 90 -13.15 13.98 -1.43
C SER A 90 -14.32 14.92 -1.14
N ASP A 91 -15.10 14.63 -0.09
CA ASP A 91 -16.24 15.47 0.33
C ASP A 91 -15.76 16.88 0.74
N THR A 92 -14.65 16.95 1.49
CA THR A 92 -14.04 18.22 1.90
C THR A 92 -13.57 19.04 0.71
N ILE A 93 -12.89 18.40 -0.27
CA ILE A 93 -12.44 19.06 -1.49
C ILE A 93 -13.61 19.58 -2.31
N GLN A 94 -14.70 18.82 -2.42
CA GLN A 94 -15.91 19.27 -3.12
C GLN A 94 -16.53 20.50 -2.46
N LEU A 95 -16.59 20.55 -1.12
CA LEU A 95 -17.09 21.71 -0.39
C LEU A 95 -16.22 22.95 -0.62
N LEU A 96 -14.89 22.81 -0.50
CA LEU A 96 -13.95 23.92 -0.68
C LEU A 96 -13.95 24.45 -2.12
N ARG A 97 -14.14 23.59 -3.13
CA ARG A 97 -14.28 24.04 -4.53
C ARG A 97 -15.57 24.84 -4.78
N GLY A 98 -16.61 24.61 -3.99
CA GLY A 98 -17.89 25.28 -4.12
C GLY A 98 -17.91 26.71 -3.55
N ASP A 99 -16.88 27.11 -2.79
CA ASP A 99 -16.81 28.41 -2.15
C ASP A 99 -16.25 29.49 -3.13
N PRO A 100 -17.08 30.47 -3.54
CA PRO A 100 -16.64 31.53 -4.45
C PRO A 100 -15.69 32.56 -3.81
N SER A 101 -15.47 32.49 -2.50
CA SER A 101 -14.57 33.40 -1.77
C SER A 101 -13.12 32.88 -1.66
N THR A 102 -12.85 31.71 -2.23
CA THR A 102 -11.53 31.06 -2.21
C THR A 102 -10.46 31.90 -2.92
N SER A 103 -9.36 32.17 -2.24
CA SER A 103 -8.19 32.86 -2.81
C SER A 103 -7.44 31.98 -3.85
N GLU A 104 -6.63 32.59 -4.71
CA GLU A 104 -5.82 31.87 -5.70
C GLU A 104 -4.87 30.84 -5.04
N GLU A 105 -4.26 31.21 -3.91
CA GLU A 105 -3.40 30.29 -3.15
C GLU A 105 -4.17 29.10 -2.58
N GLU A 106 -5.39 29.31 -2.10
CA GLU A 106 -6.25 28.24 -1.63
C GLU A 106 -6.69 27.33 -2.78
N HIS A 107 -6.96 27.91 -3.95
CA HIS A 107 -7.28 27.14 -5.15
C HIS A 107 -6.15 26.17 -5.53
N ILE A 108 -4.88 26.63 -5.48
CA ILE A 108 -3.70 25.79 -5.71
C ILE A 108 -3.62 24.67 -4.67
N ARG A 109 -3.85 24.97 -3.38
CA ARG A 109 -3.86 23.97 -2.31
C ARG A 109 -4.95 22.91 -2.51
N ILE A 110 -6.14 23.32 -2.92
CA ILE A 110 -7.27 22.42 -3.23
C ILE A 110 -6.94 21.53 -4.43
N MET A 111 -6.32 22.08 -5.48
CA MET A 111 -5.87 21.27 -6.63
C MET A 111 -4.84 20.23 -6.22
N LEU A 112 -3.85 20.60 -5.41
CA LEU A 112 -2.85 19.65 -4.90
C LEU A 112 -3.50 18.52 -4.09
N ALA A 113 -4.43 18.85 -3.19
CA ALA A 113 -5.16 17.86 -2.40
C ALA A 113 -5.98 16.90 -3.29
N GLN A 114 -6.64 17.43 -4.33
CA GLN A 114 -7.36 16.61 -5.31
C GLN A 114 -6.44 15.63 -6.05
N THR A 115 -5.31 16.11 -6.55
CA THR A 115 -4.35 15.26 -7.25
C THR A 115 -3.83 14.15 -6.33
N GLU A 116 -3.60 14.45 -5.04
CA GLU A 116 -3.20 13.42 -4.09
C GLU A 116 -4.28 12.38 -3.84
N VAL A 117 -5.55 12.79 -3.69
CA VAL A 117 -6.68 11.85 -3.60
C VAL A 117 -6.74 10.92 -4.81
N GLU A 118 -6.54 11.45 -6.02
CA GLU A 118 -6.53 10.66 -7.25
C GLU A 118 -5.37 9.65 -7.29
N ARG A 119 -4.19 10.04 -6.80
CA ARG A 119 -3.03 9.14 -6.67
C ARG A 119 -3.30 8.00 -5.69
N VAL A 120 -3.89 8.29 -4.52
CA VAL A 120 -4.25 7.25 -3.55
C VAL A 120 -5.32 6.32 -4.12
N GLN A 121 -6.34 6.86 -4.81
CA GLN A 121 -7.34 6.04 -5.48
C GLN A 121 -6.72 5.15 -6.58
N PHE A 122 -5.69 5.61 -7.29
CA PHE A 122 -4.96 4.79 -8.24
C PHE A 122 -4.32 3.58 -7.55
N VAL A 123 -3.63 3.79 -6.43
CA VAL A 123 -3.01 2.70 -5.64
C VAL A 123 -4.07 1.69 -5.19
N VAL A 124 -5.18 2.15 -4.62
CA VAL A 124 -6.30 1.30 -4.20
C VAL A 124 -6.85 0.47 -5.36
N ARG A 125 -7.17 1.11 -6.50
CA ARG A 125 -7.68 0.41 -7.69
C ARG A 125 -6.68 -0.59 -8.24
N SER A 126 -5.38 -0.23 -8.25
CA SER A 126 -4.32 -1.11 -8.72
C SER A 126 -4.20 -2.35 -7.84
N TYR A 127 -4.19 -2.18 -6.52
CA TYR A 127 -4.17 -3.27 -5.56
C TYR A 127 -5.34 -4.25 -5.74
N VAL A 128 -6.57 -3.74 -5.75
CA VAL A 128 -7.76 -4.58 -5.93
C VAL A 128 -7.75 -5.28 -7.29
N ARG A 129 -7.37 -4.60 -8.37
CA ARG A 129 -7.30 -5.21 -9.70
C ARG A 129 -6.25 -6.32 -9.78
N THR A 130 -5.08 -6.15 -9.15
CA THR A 130 -4.06 -7.19 -9.08
C THR A 130 -4.57 -8.42 -8.34
N ARG A 131 -5.28 -8.23 -7.22
CA ARG A 131 -5.89 -9.33 -6.48
C ARG A 131 -6.96 -10.06 -7.29
N LEU A 132 -7.88 -9.33 -7.90
CA LEU A 132 -8.94 -9.90 -8.75
C LEU A 132 -8.35 -10.71 -9.91
N TYR A 133 -7.29 -10.22 -10.55
CA TYR A 133 -6.60 -10.96 -11.60
C TYR A 133 -6.07 -12.31 -11.12
N LYS A 134 -5.44 -12.36 -9.93
CA LYS A 134 -4.98 -13.63 -9.34
C LYS A 134 -6.12 -14.54 -8.95
N ILE A 135 -7.19 -13.99 -8.38
CA ILE A 135 -8.39 -14.75 -7.99
C ILE A 135 -9.05 -15.38 -9.22
N GLU A 136 -9.15 -14.64 -10.32
CA GLU A 136 -9.66 -15.14 -11.60
C GLU A 136 -8.78 -16.27 -12.14
N LYS A 137 -7.46 -16.05 -12.16
CA LYS A 137 -6.48 -17.03 -12.66
C LYS A 137 -6.47 -18.34 -11.87
N TYR A 138 -6.62 -18.25 -10.54
CA TYR A 138 -6.51 -19.39 -9.63
C TYR A 138 -7.88 -19.81 -9.04
N ALA A 139 -9.00 -19.46 -9.67
CA ALA A 139 -10.34 -19.62 -9.09
C ALA A 139 -10.65 -21.07 -8.63
N ARG A 140 -10.37 -22.08 -9.47
CA ARG A 140 -10.55 -23.50 -9.10
C ARG A 140 -9.66 -23.91 -7.94
N TYR A 141 -8.38 -23.53 -7.98
CA TYR A 141 -7.41 -23.81 -6.93
C TYR A 141 -7.86 -23.21 -5.59
N ILE A 142 -8.33 -21.96 -5.59
CA ILE A 142 -8.85 -21.27 -4.39
C ILE A 142 -10.07 -22.01 -3.81
N ILE A 143 -11.00 -22.46 -4.65
CA ILE A 143 -12.20 -23.17 -4.19
C ILE A 143 -11.86 -24.53 -3.58
N ALA A 144 -10.85 -25.22 -4.12
CA ALA A 144 -10.42 -26.52 -3.63
C ALA A 144 -9.58 -26.46 -2.33
N ASN A 145 -8.87 -25.35 -2.07
CA ASN A 145 -7.94 -25.23 -0.96
C ASN A 145 -8.45 -24.30 0.15
N GLU A 146 -8.83 -24.86 1.29
CA GLU A 146 -9.35 -24.09 2.45
C GLU A 146 -8.33 -23.07 2.99
N ASP A 147 -7.04 -23.43 3.02
CA ASP A 147 -5.98 -22.53 3.51
C ASP A 147 -5.93 -21.22 2.72
N VAL A 148 -6.12 -21.29 1.41
CA VAL A 148 -6.11 -20.11 0.52
C VAL A 148 -7.37 -19.28 0.72
N GLN A 149 -8.50 -19.94 1.02
CA GLN A 149 -9.76 -19.24 1.31
C GLN A 149 -9.68 -18.38 2.58
N THR A 150 -8.78 -18.69 3.52
CA THR A 150 -8.55 -17.85 4.71
C THR A 150 -7.87 -16.52 4.38
N ARG A 151 -7.17 -16.44 3.23
CA ARG A 151 -6.39 -15.26 2.80
C ARG A 151 -7.22 -14.26 2.00
N ILE A 152 -8.44 -14.60 1.61
CA ILE A 152 -9.31 -13.76 0.79
C ILE A 152 -10.55 -13.32 1.56
N THR A 153 -11.13 -12.20 1.15
CA THR A 153 -12.37 -11.70 1.73
C THR A 153 -13.58 -12.54 1.29
N THR A 154 -14.70 -12.40 2.01
CA THR A 154 -15.97 -13.08 1.65
C THR A 154 -16.44 -12.69 0.25
N ALA A 155 -16.38 -11.39 -0.09
CA ALA A 155 -16.75 -10.89 -1.41
C ALA A 155 -15.84 -11.44 -2.53
N GLU A 156 -14.53 -11.58 -2.26
CA GLU A 156 -13.57 -12.20 -3.18
C GLU A 156 -13.86 -13.70 -3.38
N ARG A 157 -14.22 -14.42 -2.31
CA ARG A 157 -14.60 -15.83 -2.37
C ARG A 157 -15.87 -16.04 -3.20
N ASP A 158 -16.87 -15.19 -3.00
CA ASP A 158 -18.10 -15.21 -3.81
C ASP A 158 -17.81 -14.93 -5.29
N PHE A 159 -16.89 -14.01 -5.58
CA PHE A 159 -16.44 -13.75 -6.94
C PHE A 159 -15.74 -14.97 -7.56
N ALA A 160 -14.81 -15.60 -6.83
CA ALA A 160 -14.10 -16.80 -7.28
C ALA A 160 -15.07 -17.95 -7.61
N SER A 161 -16.03 -18.21 -6.71
CA SER A 161 -17.05 -19.26 -6.89
C SER A 161 -17.92 -19.01 -8.12
N ARG A 162 -18.43 -17.78 -8.28
CA ARG A 162 -19.22 -17.41 -9.46
C ARG A 162 -18.41 -17.52 -10.75
N HIS A 163 -17.18 -17.03 -10.75
CA HIS A 163 -16.31 -17.08 -11.92
C HIS A 163 -16.03 -18.52 -12.34
N ALA A 164 -15.65 -19.39 -11.40
CA ALA A 164 -15.44 -20.81 -11.67
C ALA A 164 -16.71 -21.47 -12.25
N ASN A 165 -17.88 -21.26 -11.65
CA ASN A 165 -19.13 -21.84 -12.16
C ASN A 165 -19.44 -21.40 -13.61
N ILE A 166 -19.27 -20.12 -13.92
CA ILE A 166 -19.48 -19.58 -15.27
C ILE A 166 -18.52 -20.23 -16.27
N MET A 167 -17.25 -20.35 -15.90
CA MET A 167 -16.23 -20.99 -16.73
C MET A 167 -16.53 -22.48 -16.97
N ASP A 168 -16.95 -23.21 -15.92
CA ASP A 168 -17.29 -24.64 -16.00
C ASP A 168 -18.45 -24.86 -16.96
N ARG A 169 -19.51 -24.06 -16.82
CA ARG A 169 -20.68 -24.12 -17.69
C ARG A 169 -20.31 -23.79 -19.14
N HIS A 170 -19.48 -22.77 -19.33
CA HIS A 170 -19.03 -22.37 -20.65
C HIS A 170 -18.19 -23.48 -21.33
N PHE A 171 -17.24 -24.07 -20.62
CA PHE A 171 -16.45 -25.18 -21.15
C PHE A 171 -17.31 -26.40 -21.43
N TYR A 172 -18.25 -26.72 -20.53
CA TYR A 172 -19.17 -27.83 -20.71
C TYR A 172 -20.04 -27.67 -21.95
N SER A 173 -20.69 -26.51 -22.13
CA SER A 173 -21.55 -26.27 -23.29
C SER A 173 -20.79 -26.17 -24.60
N SER A 174 -19.56 -25.67 -24.58
CA SER A 174 -18.79 -25.41 -25.80
C SER A 174 -18.06 -26.66 -26.30
N VAL A 175 -17.50 -27.47 -25.41
CA VAL A 175 -16.63 -28.61 -25.79
C VAL A 175 -16.92 -29.87 -24.98
N LEU A 176 -16.95 -29.81 -23.65
CA LEU A 176 -16.86 -31.04 -22.84
C LEU A 176 -18.06 -31.97 -23.02
N GLN A 177 -19.26 -31.44 -23.31
CA GLN A 177 -20.45 -32.27 -23.55
C GLN A 177 -20.35 -33.18 -24.79
N SER A 178 -19.43 -32.90 -25.72
CA SER A 178 -19.20 -33.72 -26.91
C SER A 178 -18.02 -34.69 -26.76
N LEU A 179 -17.30 -34.63 -25.65
CA LEU A 179 -16.19 -35.52 -25.35
C LEU A 179 -16.66 -36.80 -24.65
N PRO A 180 -15.90 -37.91 -24.76
CA PRO A 180 -16.12 -39.09 -23.94
C PRO A 180 -16.04 -38.77 -22.44
N GLU A 181 -16.77 -39.51 -21.59
CA GLU A 181 -16.82 -39.27 -20.13
C GLU A 181 -15.43 -39.24 -19.48
N SER A 182 -14.47 -40.04 -19.98
CA SER A 182 -13.09 -40.09 -19.49
C SER A 182 -12.25 -38.84 -19.79
N GLN A 183 -12.78 -37.89 -20.57
CA GLN A 183 -12.11 -36.66 -20.98
C GLN A 183 -12.95 -35.41 -20.68
N ALA A 184 -14.12 -35.58 -20.06
CA ALA A 184 -15.04 -34.49 -19.75
C ALA A 184 -14.75 -33.83 -18.38
N GLY A 185 -13.90 -34.44 -17.54
CA GLY A 185 -13.45 -33.89 -16.27
C GLY A 185 -12.50 -32.69 -16.45
N LEU A 186 -12.59 -31.71 -15.54
CA LEU A 186 -11.75 -30.50 -15.52
C LEU A 186 -10.72 -30.51 -14.37
N ASP A 187 -10.88 -31.45 -13.46
CA ASP A 187 -10.10 -31.72 -12.26
C ASP A 187 -9.30 -33.03 -12.37
N ASP A 188 -9.38 -33.71 -13.51
CA ASP A 188 -8.59 -34.91 -13.77
C ASP A 188 -7.09 -34.57 -13.74
N THR A 189 -6.36 -35.22 -12.85
CA THR A 189 -4.89 -35.20 -12.83
C THR A 189 -4.39 -36.29 -13.78
N PRO A 190 -3.96 -35.95 -15.02
CA PRO A 190 -3.49 -36.96 -15.96
C PRO A 190 -2.26 -37.65 -15.39
N HIS A 191 -2.22 -38.97 -15.51
CA HIS A 191 -1.07 -39.76 -15.09
C HIS A 191 0.08 -39.49 -16.08
N PHE A 192 1.10 -38.77 -15.62
CA PHE A 192 2.47 -38.68 -16.15
C PHE A 192 2.82 -37.78 -17.34
N ILE A 193 1.90 -37.32 -18.21
CA ILE A 193 2.30 -36.68 -19.50
C ILE A 193 1.87 -35.22 -19.63
N MET A 194 0.80 -34.78 -18.97
CA MET A 194 0.26 -33.43 -19.13
C MET A 194 0.26 -32.67 -17.81
N PRO A 195 0.48 -31.33 -17.84
CA PRO A 195 0.35 -30.52 -16.64
C PRO A 195 -1.09 -30.57 -16.12
N PRO A 196 -1.29 -30.38 -14.80
CA PRO A 196 -2.63 -30.32 -14.23
C PRO A 196 -3.47 -29.24 -14.92
N MET A 197 -4.76 -29.54 -15.12
CA MET A 197 -5.71 -28.60 -15.76
C MET A 197 -6.11 -27.45 -14.83
N VAL A 198 -5.88 -27.61 -13.53
CA VAL A 198 -6.05 -26.55 -12.52
C VAL A 198 -4.77 -25.72 -12.47
N THR A 199 -4.89 -24.43 -12.75
CA THR A 199 -3.77 -23.49 -12.62
C THR A 199 -3.44 -23.27 -11.15
N GLU A 200 -2.20 -23.55 -10.76
CA GLU A 200 -1.70 -23.35 -9.39
C GLU A 200 -0.66 -22.21 -9.31
N PRO A 201 -0.46 -21.60 -8.14
CA PRO A 201 0.59 -20.63 -7.93
C PRO A 201 2.01 -21.24 -8.02
N GLU A 202 2.87 -20.61 -8.82
CA GLU A 202 4.27 -21.04 -9.00
C GLU A 202 5.16 -20.62 -7.82
N THR A 203 5.24 -21.46 -6.79
CA THR A 203 6.01 -21.16 -5.56
C THR A 203 7.54 -21.15 -5.78
N THR A 204 8.04 -21.80 -6.82
CA THR A 204 9.46 -21.86 -7.16
C THR A 204 9.96 -20.61 -7.91
N ARG A 205 9.05 -19.72 -8.33
CA ARG A 205 9.39 -18.50 -9.07
C ARG A 205 10.37 -17.64 -8.28
N ALA A 206 11.43 -17.17 -8.94
CA ALA A 206 12.40 -16.26 -8.34
C ALA A 206 11.80 -14.86 -8.15
N VAL A 207 11.97 -14.29 -6.97
CA VAL A 207 11.49 -12.95 -6.58
C VAL A 207 12.63 -12.16 -5.93
N PHE A 208 12.64 -10.85 -6.13
CA PHE A 208 13.56 -9.96 -5.44
C PHE A 208 12.99 -9.65 -4.06
N ALA A 209 13.71 -10.08 -3.03
CA ALA A 209 13.35 -9.92 -1.63
C ALA A 209 14.25 -8.87 -0.98
N HIS A 210 13.65 -7.79 -0.49
CA HIS A 210 14.29 -6.74 0.29
C HIS A 210 14.02 -6.96 1.79
N ALA A 211 15.08 -7.12 2.59
CA ALA A 211 14.95 -7.44 4.01
C ALA A 211 14.80 -6.16 4.86
N LEU A 212 13.67 -5.98 5.54
CA LEU A 212 13.46 -4.84 6.45
C LEU A 212 14.14 -5.01 7.80
N LYS A 213 14.28 -6.26 8.22
CA LYS A 213 14.94 -6.68 9.47
C LYS A 213 15.93 -7.78 9.15
N ARG A 214 16.89 -8.01 10.05
CA ARG A 214 17.78 -9.17 9.92
C ARG A 214 16.95 -10.43 10.13
N THR A 215 16.87 -11.28 9.12
CA THR A 215 16.07 -12.51 9.14
C THR A 215 16.80 -13.64 8.41
N ILE A 216 16.29 -14.87 8.50
CA ILE A 216 16.88 -16.05 7.85
C ILE A 216 15.84 -16.68 6.94
N ALA A 217 16.09 -16.67 5.64
CA ALA A 217 15.26 -17.38 4.67
C ALA A 217 15.64 -18.87 4.62
N ARG A 218 14.62 -19.72 4.48
CA ARG A 218 14.81 -21.18 4.35
C ARG A 218 14.37 -21.62 2.96
N THR A 219 15.31 -22.06 2.14
CA THR A 219 15.02 -22.62 0.82
C THR A 219 14.26 -23.95 0.98
N PRO A 220 13.40 -24.35 0.03
CA PRO A 220 12.73 -25.66 0.05
C PRO A 220 13.69 -26.85 0.21
N GLU A 221 14.95 -26.70 -0.22
CA GLU A 221 16.02 -27.70 -0.08
C GLU A 221 16.62 -27.78 1.34
N GLY A 222 16.10 -27.00 2.30
CA GLY A 222 16.58 -26.97 3.68
C GLY A 222 17.80 -26.06 3.92
N LYS A 223 18.29 -25.37 2.88
CA LYS A 223 19.38 -24.39 3.01
C LYS A 223 18.89 -23.12 3.69
N THR A 224 19.61 -22.67 4.71
CA THR A 224 19.38 -21.39 5.38
C THR A 224 20.24 -20.29 4.76
N ILE A 225 19.63 -19.15 4.46
CA ILE A 225 20.31 -17.97 3.91
C ILE A 225 20.05 -16.82 4.87
N ASP A 226 21.13 -16.26 5.42
CA ASP A 226 21.06 -15.09 6.30
C ASP A 226 20.82 -13.83 5.46
N LEU A 227 19.77 -13.08 5.78
CA LEU A 227 19.37 -11.85 5.13
C LEU A 227 19.66 -10.68 6.06
N PRO A 228 20.76 -9.94 5.85
CA PRO A 228 21.02 -8.75 6.63
C PRO A 228 19.99 -7.66 6.32
N LYS A 229 19.69 -6.82 7.32
CA LYS A 229 18.79 -5.66 7.15
C LYS A 229 19.26 -4.78 5.99
N GLY A 230 18.35 -4.45 5.08
CA GLY A 230 18.57 -3.63 3.90
C GLY A 230 19.14 -4.38 2.69
N SER A 231 19.34 -5.70 2.77
CA SER A 231 19.83 -6.48 1.62
C SER A 231 18.73 -6.76 0.61
N LEU A 232 19.09 -6.72 -0.68
CA LEU A 232 18.25 -7.17 -1.79
C LEU A 232 18.82 -8.49 -2.31
N THR A 233 18.03 -9.56 -2.21
CA THR A 233 18.47 -10.91 -2.62
C THR A 233 17.43 -11.56 -3.53
N LEU A 234 17.88 -12.25 -4.58
CA LEU A 234 17.03 -13.05 -5.46
C LEU A 234 16.87 -14.46 -4.87
N LEU A 235 15.66 -14.81 -4.47
CA LEU A 235 15.32 -16.11 -3.87
C LEU A 235 14.05 -16.70 -4.50
N SER A 236 13.80 -17.99 -4.32
CA SER A 236 12.49 -18.56 -4.67
C SER A 236 11.42 -18.01 -3.73
N TYR A 237 10.22 -17.76 -4.26
CA TYR A 237 9.10 -17.25 -3.47
C TYR A 237 8.77 -18.15 -2.27
N ALA A 238 8.82 -19.48 -2.46
CA ALA A 238 8.65 -20.46 -1.39
C ALA A 238 9.57 -20.21 -0.18
N ALA A 239 10.78 -19.69 -0.40
CA ALA A 239 11.74 -19.44 0.67
C ALA A 239 11.44 -18.18 1.49
N VAL A 240 10.66 -17.25 0.93
CA VAL A 240 10.36 -15.94 1.51
C VAL A 240 8.88 -15.73 1.81
N ALA A 241 7.99 -16.65 1.43
CA ALA A 241 6.55 -16.52 1.58
C ALA A 241 6.12 -16.23 3.03
N ASP A 242 6.65 -17.00 3.99
CA ASP A 242 6.35 -16.79 5.42
C ASP A 242 6.92 -15.48 5.94
N LEU A 243 8.10 -15.06 5.45
CA LEU A 243 8.75 -13.81 5.84
C LEU A 243 8.00 -12.59 5.31
N VAL A 244 7.40 -12.70 4.11
CA VAL A 244 6.53 -11.68 3.53
C VAL A 244 5.22 -11.61 4.31
N ALA A 245 4.65 -12.74 4.71
CA ALA A 245 3.44 -12.78 5.55
C ALA A 245 3.70 -12.17 6.95
N ALA A 246 4.89 -12.37 7.51
CA ALA A 246 5.32 -11.79 8.78
C ALA A 246 5.71 -10.29 8.70
N GLY A 247 5.84 -9.73 7.49
CA GLY A 247 6.27 -8.34 7.29
C GLY A 247 7.74 -8.09 7.61
N GLU A 248 8.59 -9.13 7.54
CA GLU A 248 10.05 -8.99 7.72
C GLU A 248 10.77 -8.69 6.41
N VAL A 249 10.15 -9.06 5.29
CA VAL A 249 10.66 -8.93 3.93
C VAL A 249 9.59 -8.31 3.03
N GLU A 250 10.04 -7.46 2.11
CA GLU A 250 9.22 -6.87 1.06
C GLU A 250 9.68 -7.38 -0.31
N LEU A 251 8.75 -7.43 -1.26
CA LEU A 251 9.03 -7.80 -2.64
C LEU A 251 9.15 -6.54 -3.50
N VAL A 252 10.13 -6.56 -4.41
CA VAL A 252 10.49 -5.45 -5.31
C VAL A 252 10.39 -5.87 -6.78
#